data_AF-A0A1V9Z769-F1
#
_entry.id   AF-A0A1V9Z769-F1
#
_cell.length_a   1.000
_cell.length_b   1.000
_cell.length_c   1.000
_cell.angle_alpha   90.00
_cell.angle_beta   90.00
_cell.angle_gamma   90.00
#
_symmetry.space_group_name_H-M   'P 1'
#
loop_
_entity.id
_entity.type
_entity.pdbx_description
1 polymer ?
#
loop_
_entity_poly.entity_id
_entity_poly.type
_entity_poly.pdbx_seq_one_letter_code
_entity_poly.pdbx_strand_id
1 'polypeptide(L)'
;MIVFCAFFIFNFAISWGPVCWIYPAEIFPMNVRAKAVSASTMTNWCMGALMIGIPKLFKYLNINGVFFLFAALCTLAGTYVWFKCPETKGLLLEEIEPLFAKGVSARHGLPQKTIDIETPKLDEA
;
A
#
# COMPACT_ATOMS: atom_id res chain seq x y z
N MET A 1 8.67 -26.97 0.08
CA MET A 1 9.44 -25.75 0.38
C MET A 1 9.41 -24.76 -0.79
N ILE A 2 9.93 -25.13 -1.97
CA ILE A 2 10.02 -24.22 -3.13
C ILE A 2 8.65 -23.66 -3.59
N VAL A 3 7.61 -24.50 -3.68
CA VAL A 3 6.27 -24.08 -4.10
C VAL A 3 5.68 -23.01 -3.17
N PHE A 4 5.82 -23.19 -1.84
CA PHE A 4 5.34 -22.22 -0.85
C PHE A 4 6.11 -20.90 -0.93
N CYS A 5 7.44 -20.96 -1.13
CA CYS A 5 8.25 -19.76 -1.31
C CYS A 5 7.90 -19.03 -2.60
N ALA A 6 7.71 -19.75 -3.72
CA ALA A 6 7.31 -19.16 -4.99
C ALA A 6 5.94 -18.50 -4.91
N PHE A 7 4.97 -19.14 -4.25
CA PHE A 7 3.65 -18.58 -4.01
C PHE A 7 3.73 -17.30 -3.16
N PHE A 8 4.55 -17.30 -2.10
CA PHE A 8 4.77 -16.10 -1.28
C PHE A 8 5.37 -14.94 -2.10
N ILE A 9 6.41 -15.21 -2.88
CA ILE A 9 7.08 -14.19 -3.72
C ILE A 9 6.12 -13.65 -4.79
N PHE A 10 5.32 -14.51 -5.41
CA PHE A 10 4.33 -14.10 -6.41
C PHE A 10 3.29 -13.15 -5.83
N ASN A 11 2.70 -13.49 -4.66
CA ASN A 11 1.73 -12.62 -3.99
C ASN A 11 2.34 -11.29 -3.56
N PHE A 12 3.59 -11.31 -3.09
CA PHE A 12 4.33 -10.11 -2.74
C PHE A 12 4.56 -9.21 -3.96
N ALA A 13 4.95 -9.79 -5.10
CA ALA A 13 5.25 -9.06 -6.33
C ALA A 13 4.01 -8.35 -6.91
N ILE A 14 2.83 -8.98 -6.87
CA ILE A 14 1.59 -8.38 -7.40
C ILE A 14 0.95 -7.38 -6.44
N SER A 15 1.11 -7.57 -5.12
CA SER A 15 0.46 -6.74 -4.11
C SER A 15 1.45 -5.69 -3.60
N TRP A 16 2.25 -6.05 -2.60
CA TRP A 16 3.14 -5.12 -1.90
C TRP A 16 4.20 -4.50 -2.79
N GLY A 17 4.60 -5.15 -3.90
CA GLY A 17 5.54 -4.61 -4.88
C GLY A 17 5.12 -3.23 -5.42
N PRO A 18 4.07 -3.14 -6.24
CA PRO A 18 3.60 -1.88 -6.81
C PRO A 18 2.73 -1.06 -5.84
N VAL A 19 1.87 -1.71 -5.05
CA VAL A 19 0.84 -1.01 -4.25
C VAL A 19 1.47 -0.14 -3.16
N CYS A 20 2.60 -0.55 -2.57
CA CYS A 20 3.23 0.23 -1.50
C CYS A 20 3.77 1.59 -1.97
N TRP A 21 4.06 1.75 -3.27
CA TRP A 21 4.54 3.02 -3.84
C TRP A 21 3.42 3.87 -4.38
N ILE A 22 2.37 3.24 -4.92
CA ILE A 22 1.23 3.93 -5.52
C ILE A 22 0.30 4.48 -4.43
N TYR A 23 -0.01 3.67 -3.42
CA TYR A 23 -1.02 4.03 -2.41
C TYR A 23 -0.69 5.32 -1.62
N PRO A 24 0.56 5.55 -1.16
CA PRO A 24 0.92 6.83 -0.55
C PRO A 24 0.79 8.02 -1.52
N ALA A 25 0.99 7.83 -2.82
CA ALA A 25 0.82 8.91 -3.78
C ALA A 25 -0.66 9.28 -4.00
N GLU A 26 -1.57 8.31 -3.87
CA GLU A 26 -3.01 8.51 -4.03
C GLU A 26 -3.65 9.11 -2.77
N ILE A 27 -3.25 8.66 -1.58
CA ILE A 27 -3.92 9.02 -0.32
C ILE A 27 -3.69 10.48 0.11
N PHE A 28 -2.58 11.09 -0.29
CA PHE A 28 -2.20 12.43 0.16
C PHE A 28 -2.70 13.54 -0.78
N PRO A 29 -3.23 14.65 -0.23
CA PRO A 29 -3.71 15.76 -1.02
C PRO A 29 -2.56 16.51 -1.70
N MET A 30 -2.84 17.15 -2.84
CA MET A 30 -1.81 17.69 -3.76
C MET A 30 -0.83 18.66 -3.10
N ASN A 31 -1.30 19.45 -2.15
CA ASN A 31 -0.52 20.46 -1.43
C ASN A 31 0.58 19.88 -0.52
N VAL A 32 0.40 18.67 0.03
CA VAL A 32 1.35 18.03 0.96
C VAL A 32 1.94 16.73 0.44
N ARG A 33 1.45 16.23 -0.70
CA ARG A 33 1.85 14.94 -1.29
C ARG A 33 3.35 14.75 -1.35
N ALA A 34 4.09 15.72 -1.87
CA ALA A 34 5.55 15.60 -2.00
C ALA A 34 6.27 15.38 -0.66
N LYS A 35 5.81 16.04 0.41
CA LYS A 35 6.38 15.89 1.77
C LYS A 35 5.96 14.58 2.43
N ALA A 36 4.72 14.16 2.20
CA ALA A 36 4.19 12.94 2.80
C ALA A 36 4.75 11.67 2.13
N VAL A 37 4.89 11.67 0.79
CA VAL A 37 5.51 10.58 0.04
C VAL A 37 7.00 10.45 0.35
N SER A 38 7.73 11.57 0.54
CA SER A 38 9.13 11.51 0.94
C SER A 38 9.31 10.97 2.37
N ALA A 39 8.42 11.34 3.31
CA ALA A 39 8.41 10.76 4.65
C ALA A 39 8.10 9.24 4.65
N SER A 40 7.16 8.80 3.80
CA SER A 40 6.88 7.36 3.59
C SER A 40 8.12 6.63 3.09
N THR A 41 8.78 7.19 2.07
CA THR A 41 9.99 6.61 1.47
C THR A 41 11.13 6.55 2.49
N MET A 42 11.35 7.61 3.27
CA MET A 42 12.33 7.63 4.35
C MET A 42 12.05 6.54 5.38
N THR A 43 10.79 6.37 5.78
CA THR A 43 10.39 5.33 6.73
C THR A 43 10.67 3.92 6.18
N ASN A 44 10.42 3.70 4.89
CA ASN A 44 10.75 2.43 4.21
C ASN A 44 12.27 2.15 4.25
N TRP A 45 13.10 3.14 3.96
CA TRP A 45 14.57 2.97 4.03
C TRP A 45 15.07 2.78 5.46
N CYS A 46 14.52 3.50 6.43
CA CYS A 46 14.84 3.31 7.85
C CYS A 46 14.47 1.90 8.32
N MET A 47 13.31 1.38 7.92
CA MET A 47 12.92 0.01 8.20
C MET A 47 13.88 -0.98 7.52
N GLY A 48 14.30 -0.70 6.29
CA GLY A 48 15.35 -1.47 5.60
C GLY A 48 16.66 -1.51 6.39
N ALA A 49 17.09 -0.39 6.97
CA ALA A 49 18.27 -0.34 7.83
C ALA A 49 18.10 -1.17 9.11
N LEU A 50 16.90 -1.16 9.72
CA LEU A 50 16.58 -2.01 10.87
C LEU A 50 16.64 -3.50 10.50
N MET A 51 16.20 -3.86 9.29
CA MET A 51 16.19 -5.25 8.81
C MET A 51 17.59 -5.86 8.67
N ILE A 52 18.64 -5.04 8.54
CA ILE A 52 20.04 -5.50 8.59
C ILE A 52 20.37 -6.15 9.95
N GLY A 53 19.63 -5.82 11.01
CA GLY A 53 19.78 -6.41 12.34
C GLY A 53 19.12 -7.79 12.52
N ILE A 54 18.22 -8.20 11.61
CA ILE A 54 17.47 -9.47 11.72
C ILE A 54 18.38 -10.71 11.82
N PRO A 55 19.52 -10.80 11.11
CA PRO A 55 20.42 -11.95 11.26
C PRO A 55 20.91 -12.15 12.69
N LYS A 56 21.04 -11.07 13.50
CA LYS A 56 21.43 -11.17 14.91
C LYS A 56 20.31 -11.78 15.76
N LEU A 57 19.05 -11.67 15.32
CA LEU A 57 17.89 -12.24 16.00
C LEU A 57 17.83 -13.76 15.88
N PHE A 58 18.40 -14.35 14.81
CA PHE A 58 18.46 -15.81 14.64
C PHE A 58 19.20 -16.54 15.77
N LYS A 59 20.11 -15.85 16.46
CA LYS A 59 20.84 -16.41 17.61
C LYS A 59 19.97 -16.58 18.86
N TYR A 60 18.90 -15.79 18.97
CA TYR A 60 18.01 -15.77 20.14
C TYR A 60 16.66 -16.44 19.84
N LEU A 61 16.04 -16.09 18.71
CA LEU A 61 14.91 -16.80 18.14
C LEU A 61 15.46 -17.68 17.02
N ASN A 62 15.44 -18.99 17.21
CA ASN A 62 15.74 -19.96 16.14
C ASN A 62 15.08 -19.58 14.81
N ILE A 63 15.59 -20.12 13.69
CA ILE A 63 15.11 -19.79 12.33
C ILE A 63 13.58 -19.84 12.20
N ASN A 64 12.93 -20.85 12.79
CA ASN A 64 11.48 -20.99 12.80
C ASN A 64 10.77 -19.83 13.55
N GLY A 65 11.33 -19.37 14.66
CA GLY A 65 10.76 -18.27 15.46
C GLY A 65 10.78 -16.95 14.72
N VAL A 66 11.84 -16.66 13.96
CA VAL A 66 11.91 -15.45 13.13
C VAL A 66 10.89 -15.50 11.98
N PHE A 67 10.69 -16.66 11.35
CA PHE A 67 9.63 -16.84 10.35
C PHE A 67 8.22 -16.65 10.94
N PHE A 68 7.95 -17.14 12.14
CA PHE A 68 6.67 -16.88 12.82
C PHE A 68 6.47 -15.41 13.16
N LEU A 69 7.53 -14.70 13.55
CA LEU A 69 7.48 -13.26 13.79
C LEU A 69 7.13 -12.48 12.51
N PHE A 70 7.77 -12.82 11.38
CA PHE A 70 7.42 -12.22 10.09
C PHE A 70 6.00 -12.57 9.66
N ALA A 71 5.56 -13.82 9.84
CA ALA A 71 4.18 -14.21 9.54
C ALA A 71 3.17 -13.39 10.36
N ALA A 72 3.40 -13.22 11.66
CA ALA A 72 2.54 -12.41 12.53
C ALA A 72 2.51 -10.93 12.09
N LEU A 73 3.66 -10.35 11.73
CA LEU A 73 3.73 -8.99 11.21
C LEU A 73 2.99 -8.84 9.87
N CYS A 74 3.12 -9.80 8.95
CA CYS A 74 2.39 -9.81 7.69
C CYS A 74 0.87 -9.91 7.91
N THR A 75 0.42 -10.75 8.85
CA THR A 75 -1.01 -10.84 9.20
C THR A 75 -1.51 -9.53 9.80
N LEU A 76 -0.74 -8.90 10.69
CA LEU A 76 -1.09 -7.59 11.27
C LEU A 76 -1.15 -6.49 10.22
N ALA A 77 -0.22 -6.48 9.27
CA ALA A 77 -0.24 -5.54 8.15
C ALA A 77 -1.48 -5.77 7.26
N GLY A 78 -1.82 -7.03 6.97
CA GLY A 78 -3.02 -7.39 6.22
C GLY A 78 -4.31 -6.97 6.90
N THR A 79 -4.43 -7.15 8.22
CA THR A 79 -5.61 -6.70 8.98
C THR A 79 -5.69 -5.18 9.04
N TYR A 80 -4.56 -4.49 9.20
CA TYR A 80 -4.52 -3.02 9.15
C TYR A 80 -5.05 -2.50 7.81
N VAL A 81 -4.55 -3.03 6.69
CA VAL A 81 -5.02 -2.66 5.35
C VAL A 81 -6.52 -2.92 5.22
N TRP A 82 -7.00 -4.08 5.64
CA TRP A 82 -8.42 -4.44 5.55
C TRP A 82 -9.37 -3.49 6.29
N PHE A 83 -8.95 -2.94 7.44
CA PHE A 83 -9.82 -2.07 8.25
C PHE A 83 -9.59 -0.57 8.02
N LYS A 84 -8.38 -0.16 7.63
CA LYS A 84 -7.96 1.26 7.61
C LYS A 84 -7.63 1.81 6.23
N CYS A 85 -7.37 0.98 5.22
CA CYS A 85 -7.19 1.44 3.85
C CYS A 85 -8.55 1.44 3.12
N PRO A 86 -9.18 2.61 2.87
CA PRO A 86 -10.24 2.70 1.88
C PRO A 86 -9.71 2.42 0.48
N GLU A 87 -10.58 1.88 -0.37
CA GLU A 87 -10.32 1.67 -1.80
C GLU A 87 -10.21 3.03 -2.51
N THR A 88 -9.09 3.27 -3.18
CA THR A 88 -8.78 4.52 -3.89
C THR A 88 -8.95 4.39 -5.41
N LYS A 89 -9.17 3.18 -5.92
CA LYS A 89 -9.28 2.93 -7.36
C LYS A 89 -10.47 3.67 -7.99
N GLY A 90 -10.17 4.45 -9.02
CA GLY A 90 -11.18 5.13 -9.84
C GLY A 90 -11.59 6.50 -9.33
N LEU A 91 -11.05 6.99 -8.22
CA LEU A 91 -11.37 8.30 -7.69
C LEU A 91 -10.37 9.36 -8.17
N LEU A 92 -10.85 10.58 -8.43
CA LEU A 92 -9.97 11.72 -8.63
C LEU A 92 -9.23 12.03 -7.33
N LEU A 93 -7.98 12.50 -7.44
CA LEU A 93 -7.15 12.80 -6.28
C LEU A 93 -7.74 13.93 -5.39
N GLU A 94 -8.65 14.74 -5.94
CA GLU A 94 -9.40 15.78 -5.24
C GLU A 94 -10.58 15.21 -4.44
N GLU A 95 -11.15 14.08 -4.88
CA GLU A 95 -12.27 13.40 -4.22
C GLU A 95 -11.84 12.47 -3.08
N ILE A 96 -10.52 12.28 -2.91
CA ILE A 96 -9.94 11.48 -1.82
C ILE A 96 -9.99 12.23 -0.48
N GLU A 97 -9.90 13.57 -0.49
CA GLU A 97 -9.99 14.39 0.74
C GLU A 97 -11.27 14.15 1.56
N PRO A 98 -12.50 14.13 0.98
CA PRO A 98 -13.72 13.88 1.74
C PRO A 98 -13.86 12.44 2.25
N LEU A 99 -13.18 11.44 1.65
CA LEU A 99 -13.16 10.05 2.15
C LEU A 99 -12.49 9.96 3.52
N PHE A 100 -11.37 10.66 3.71
CA PHE A 100 -10.66 10.71 4.98
C PHE A 100 -11.31 11.68 5.98
N ALA A 101 -11.96 12.75 5.51
CA ALA A 101 -12.60 13.74 6.38
C ALA A 101 -13.93 13.29 7.01
N LYS A 102 -14.72 12.43 6.33
CA LYS A 102 -16.04 12.00 6.84
C LYS A 102 -16.04 10.72 7.68
N GLY A 103 -14.89 10.06 7.87
CA GLY A 103 -14.85 8.77 8.57
C GLY A 103 -15.74 7.71 7.90
N VAL A 104 -16.02 7.87 6.60
CA VAL A 104 -16.84 6.93 5.84
C VAL A 104 -16.08 5.62 5.80
N SER A 105 -16.72 4.57 6.30
CA SER A 105 -16.16 3.22 6.34
C SER A 105 -15.60 2.85 4.97
N ALA A 106 -14.34 2.37 4.95
CA ALA A 106 -13.56 1.90 3.80
C ALA A 106 -14.29 0.94 2.83
N ARG A 107 -15.50 0.50 3.18
CA ARG A 107 -16.36 -0.40 2.42
C ARG A 107 -17.38 0.29 1.51
N HIS A 108 -17.75 1.54 1.81
CA HIS A 108 -18.66 2.29 0.95
C HIS A 108 -17.81 3.05 -0.07
N GLY A 109 -17.49 2.38 -1.18
CA GLY A 109 -17.03 3.08 -2.37
C GLY A 109 -18.02 4.20 -2.68
N LEU A 110 -17.50 5.43 -2.79
CA LEU A 110 -18.34 6.54 -3.24
C LEU A 110 -18.86 6.18 -4.64
N PRO A 111 -20.11 6.53 -4.99
CA PRO A 111 -20.63 6.30 -6.32
C PRO A 111 -19.67 6.93 -7.33
N GLN A 112 -19.01 6.07 -8.10
CA GLN A 112 -18.08 6.40 -9.16
C GLN A 112 -18.75 7.41 -10.09
N LYS A 113 -18.40 8.69 -9.99
CA LYS A 113 -18.81 9.65 -11.01
C LYS A 113 -17.90 9.39 -12.20
N THR A 114 -18.34 8.51 -13.09
CA THR A 114 -17.66 8.18 -14.35
C THR A 114 -17.37 9.50 -15.05
N ILE A 115 -16.10 9.88 -15.10
CA ILE A 115 -15.67 10.94 -15.99
C ILE A 115 -15.70 10.26 -17.35
N ASP A 116 -16.77 10.51 -18.08
CA ASP A 116 -16.81 10.35 -19.51
C ASP A 116 -15.64 11.19 -20.03
N ILE A 117 -14.51 10.54 -20.28
CA ILE A 117 -13.44 11.11 -21.08
C ILE A 117 -14.05 11.21 -22.46
N GLU A 118 -14.75 12.30 -22.73
CA GLU A 118 -15.09 12.69 -24.07
C GLU A 118 -13.75 12.95 -24.75
N THR A 119 -13.20 11.90 -25.35
CA THR A 119 -12.09 12.00 -26.28
C THR A 119 -12.49 13.08 -27.25
N PRO A 120 -11.74 14.20 -27.35
CA PRO A 120 -11.98 15.16 -28.40
C PRO A 120 -11.94 14.35 -29.69
N LYS A 121 -13.10 14.26 -30.36
CA LYS A 121 -13.17 13.62 -31.67
C LYS A 121 -12.11 14.32 -32.49
N LEU A 122 -11.12 13.56 -32.95
CA LEU A 122 -10.25 13.98 -34.04
C LEU A 122 -11.12 13.94 -35.30
N ASP A 123 -12.10 14.84 -35.37
CA ASP A 123 -12.80 15.20 -36.57
C ASP A 123 -11.97 16.30 -37.24
N GLU A 124 -11.44 15.94 -38.41
CA GLU A 124 -11.12 16.83 -39.53
C GLU A 124 -9.98 17.84 -39.38
N ALA A 125 -8.77 17.43 -39.81
CA ALA A 125 -7.84 18.25 -40.61
C ALA A 125 -6.85 17.35 -41.38
#